data_AF-A0A0N9NDH2-F1
#
_entry.id   AF-A0A0N9NDH2-F1
#
_cell.length_a   1.000
_cell.length_b   1.000
_cell.length_c   1.000
_cell.angle_alpha   90.00
_cell.angle_beta   90.00
_cell.angle_gamma   90.00
#
_symmetry.space_group_name_H-M   'P 1'
#
loop_
_entity.id
_entity.type
_entity.pdbx_description
1 polymer ?
#
loop_
_entity_poly.entity_id
_entity_poly.type
_entity_poly.pdbx_seq_one_letter_code
_entity_poly.pdbx_strand_id
1 'polypeptide(L)'
;MRIPENAILSALRNGGCIKSFYRRSVRGAQSVKTQLADGYVLASPGDHGEVILSHADFLSVKTKLAETETWEQVVGNILFGGSTWKLRPEMDD
;
A
#
# COMPACT_ATOMS: atom_id res chain seq x y z
N MET A 1 2.10 -9.18 14.89
CA MET A 1 1.57 -10.35 14.17
C MET A 1 2.06 -10.23 12.74
N ARG A 2 2.87 -11.18 12.25
CA ARG A 2 3.45 -11.10 10.90
C ARG A 2 2.55 -11.90 9.97
N ILE A 3 2.13 -11.32 8.86
CA ILE A 3 1.25 -12.00 7.91
C ILE A 3 2.13 -12.73 6.89
N PRO A 4 1.93 -14.03 6.66
CA PRO A 4 2.73 -14.76 5.69
C PRO A 4 2.54 -14.18 4.30
N GLU A 5 3.65 -14.03 3.56
CA GLU A 5 3.68 -13.48 2.20
C GLU A 5 2.63 -14.16 1.30
N ASN A 6 2.52 -15.48 1.38
CA ASN A 6 1.56 -16.26 0.58
C ASN A 6 0.10 -15.89 0.86
N ALA A 7 -0.27 -15.50 2.09
CA ALA A 7 -1.63 -15.06 2.39
C ALA A 7 -1.92 -13.71 1.72
N ILE A 8 -0.95 -12.80 1.76
CA ILE A 8 -1.05 -11.48 1.11
C ILE A 8 -1.16 -11.66 -0.41
N LEU A 9 -0.30 -12.48 -1.00
CA LEU A 9 -0.32 -12.77 -2.44
C LEU A 9 -1.62 -13.46 -2.86
N SER A 10 -2.15 -14.38 -2.04
CA SER A 10 -3.42 -15.05 -2.35
C SER A 10 -4.58 -14.05 -2.41
N ALA A 11 -4.65 -13.12 -1.45
CA ALA A 11 -5.65 -12.06 -1.47
C ALA A 11 -5.51 -11.14 -2.70
N LEU A 12 -4.29 -10.77 -3.05
CA LEU A 12 -4.00 -9.96 -4.23
C LEU A 12 -4.39 -10.68 -5.54
N ARG A 13 -4.08 -11.97 -5.66
CA ARG A 13 -4.46 -12.81 -6.82
C ARG A 13 -5.97 -12.97 -6.95
N ASN A 14 -6.69 -12.98 -5.84
CA ASN A 14 -8.15 -13.04 -5.82
C ASN A 14 -8.83 -11.70 -6.16
N GLY A 15 -8.06 -10.67 -6.55
CA GLY A 15 -8.57 -9.34 -6.92
C GLY A 15 -8.41 -8.30 -5.82
N GLY A 16 -7.67 -8.61 -4.75
CA GLY A 16 -7.34 -7.66 -3.69
C GLY A 16 -6.30 -6.62 -4.12
N CYS A 17 -6.16 -5.57 -3.33
CA CYS A 17 -5.13 -4.55 -3.50
C CYS A 17 -4.59 -4.10 -2.14
N ILE A 18 -3.33 -3.68 -2.12
CA ILE A 18 -2.76 -3.04 -0.93
C ILE A 18 -2.85 -1.54 -1.09
N LYS A 19 -3.36 -0.84 -0.08
CA LYS A 19 -3.37 0.61 0.00
C LYS A 19 -2.33 1.04 1.02
N SER A 20 -1.37 1.85 0.60
CA SER A 20 -0.46 2.54 1.51
C SER A 20 -0.97 3.94 1.78
N PHE A 21 -0.77 4.43 3.00
CA PHE A 21 -1.21 5.75 3.43
C PHE A 21 -0.08 6.49 4.12
N TYR A 22 0.00 7.79 3.91
CA TYR A 22 0.88 8.68 4.64
C TYR A 22 0.18 9.99 4.98
N ARG A 23 0.64 10.65 6.04
CA ARG A 23 0.24 12.00 6.42
C ARG A 23 1.47 12.85 6.67
N ARG A 24 1.45 14.08 6.18
CA ARG A 24 2.57 15.01 6.34
C ARG A 24 2.07 16.41 6.61
N SER A 25 2.85 17.18 7.39
CA SER A 25 2.61 18.61 7.50
C SER A 25 3.00 19.28 6.19
N VAL A 26 2.14 20.16 5.67
CA VAL A 26 2.40 20.92 4.43
C VAL A 26 3.66 21.78 4.55
N ARG A 27 4.03 22.17 5.79
CA ARG A 27 5.22 22.99 6.09
C ARG A 27 6.54 22.21 6.13
N GLY A 28 6.48 20.88 6.18
CA GLY A 28 7.67 20.01 6.19
C GLY A 28 7.88 19.38 4.83
N ALA A 29 8.45 20.12 3.89
CA ALA A 29 8.91 19.57 2.61
C ALA A 29 10.20 18.76 2.83
N GLN A 30 10.10 17.59 3.45
CA GLN A 30 11.14 16.57 3.32
C GLN A 30 10.88 15.77 2.03
N SER A 31 11.98 15.49 1.34
CA SER A 31 12.02 14.93 0.00
C SER A 31 11.19 13.65 -0.13
N VAL A 32 10.27 13.65 -1.10
CA VAL A 32 9.29 12.60 -1.44
C VAL A 32 9.94 11.22 -1.71
N LYS A 33 11.26 11.17 -1.94
CA LYS A 33 11.95 9.98 -2.46
C LYS A 33 12.19 8.85 -1.45
N THR A 34 12.01 9.05 -0.15
CA THR A 34 12.37 8.02 0.86
C THR A 34 11.43 7.95 2.07
N GLN A 35 10.23 8.51 2.01
CA GLN A 35 9.37 8.54 3.19
C GLN A 35 8.49 7.28 3.25
N LEU A 36 8.69 6.52 4.33
CA LEU A 36 7.90 5.34 4.71
C LEU A 36 6.42 5.71 4.71
N ALA A 37 5.55 4.85 4.19
CA ALA A 37 4.13 5.01 4.44
C ALA A 37 3.86 4.85 5.94
N ASP A 38 2.96 5.66 6.50
CA ASP A 38 2.52 5.55 7.88
C ASP A 38 1.75 4.24 8.13
N GLY A 39 1.12 3.67 7.09
CA GLY A 39 0.41 2.40 7.19
C GLY A 39 0.16 1.73 5.85
N TYR A 40 -0.12 0.42 5.92
CA TYR A 40 -0.45 -0.42 4.79
C TYR A 40 -1.69 -1.25 5.13
N VAL A 41 -2.63 -1.35 4.19
CA VAL A 41 -3.87 -2.10 4.35
C VAL A 41 -4.07 -2.98 3.14
N LEU A 42 -4.26 -4.27 3.35
CA LEU A 42 -4.69 -5.21 2.32
C LEU A 42 -6.22 -5.21 2.28
N ALA A 43 -6.77 -4.68 1.20
CA ALA A 43 -8.18 -4.74 0.88
C ALA A 43 -8.45 -5.97 0.00
N SER A 44 -9.33 -6.85 0.45
CA SER A 44 -9.79 -8.00 -0.34
C SER A 44 -11.11 -7.66 -1.04
N PRO A 45 -11.42 -8.28 -2.19
CA PRO A 45 -12.69 -8.07 -2.88
C PRO A 45 -13.79 -8.87 -2.17
N GLY A 46 -14.95 -8.24 -2.00
CA GLY A 46 -15.98 -8.72 -1.07
C GLY A 46 -15.60 -8.34 0.36
N ASP A 47 -16.58 -7.93 1.15
CA ASP A 47 -16.54 -7.25 2.46
C ASP A 47 -15.79 -7.99 3.61
N HIS A 48 -14.87 -8.91 3.29
CA HIS A 48 -14.16 -9.84 4.17
C HIS A 48 -13.07 -9.21 5.06
N GLY A 49 -13.13 -7.90 5.28
CA GLY A 49 -12.27 -7.20 6.22
C GLY A 49 -10.97 -6.67 5.62
N GLU A 50 -10.63 -5.46 6.04
CA GLU A 50 -9.36 -4.81 5.78
C GLU A 50 -8.29 -5.39 6.73
N VAL A 51 -7.19 -5.85 6.17
CA VAL A 51 -6.09 -6.42 6.96
C VAL A 51 -4.96 -5.40 7.07
N ILE A 52 -4.67 -4.96 8.30
CA ILE A 52 -3.56 -4.05 8.55
C ILE A 52 -2.24 -4.80 8.39
N LEU A 53 -1.38 -4.32 7.48
CA LEU A 53 -0.06 -4.87 7.23
C LEU A 53 1.01 -4.04 7.95
N SER A 54 2.01 -4.71 8.49
CA SER A 54 3.21 -4.02 8.98
C SER A 54 4.11 -3.63 7.79
N HIS A 55 5.02 -2.68 8.00
CA HIS A 55 5.99 -2.29 6.97
C HIS A 55 6.81 -3.49 6.45
N ALA A 56 7.20 -4.41 7.33
CA ALA A 56 7.93 -5.62 6.95
C ALA A 56 7.09 -6.56 6.05
N ASP A 57 5.79 -6.69 6.32
CA ASP A 57 4.87 -7.51 5.51
C ASP A 57 4.76 -6.94 4.09
N PHE A 58 4.61 -5.61 3.99
CA PHE A 58 4.58 -4.93 2.69
C PHE A 58 5.91 -5.06 1.94
N LEU A 59 7.05 -4.86 2.61
CA LEU A 59 8.35 -4.99 1.96
C LEU A 59 8.59 -6.38 1.37
N SER A 60 8.11 -7.44 2.02
CA SER A 60 8.20 -8.81 1.51
C SER A 60 7.50 -8.98 0.16
N VAL A 61 6.34 -8.35 -0.04
CA VAL A 61 5.59 -8.44 -1.32
C VAL A 61 5.90 -7.32 -2.30
N LYS A 62 6.56 -6.23 -1.88
CA LYS A 62 6.77 -5.01 -2.67
C LYS A 62 7.37 -5.26 -4.06
N THR A 63 8.27 -6.24 -4.18
CA THR A 63 8.92 -6.60 -5.45
C THR A 63 7.94 -7.16 -6.49
N LYS A 64 6.86 -7.80 -6.03
CA LYS A 64 5.80 -8.40 -6.85
C LYS A 64 4.63 -7.45 -7.12
N LEU A 65 4.66 -6.25 -6.53
CA LEU A 65 3.60 -5.26 -6.64
C LEU A 65 3.94 -4.16 -7.65
N ALA A 66 2.93 -3.72 -8.38
CA ALA A 66 2.97 -2.48 -9.15
C ALA A 66 2.14 -1.42 -8.43
N GLU A 67 2.69 -0.22 -8.33
CA GLU A 67 1.92 0.96 -8.01
C GLU A 67 1.01 1.27 -9.20
N THR A 68 -0.29 1.24 -8.99
CA THR A 68 -1.29 1.40 -10.05
C THR A 68 -2.00 2.74 -9.99
N GLU A 69 -2.15 3.29 -8.79
CA GLU A 69 -2.82 4.56 -8.57
C GLU A 69 -2.17 5.24 -7.37
N THR A 70 -2.00 6.55 -7.45
CA THR A 70 -1.57 7.39 -6.32
C THR A 70 -2.56 8.51 -6.15
N TRP A 71 -2.75 8.94 -4.90
CA TRP A 71 -3.62 10.06 -4.59
C TRP A 71 -3.00 10.91 -3.50
N GLU A 72 -3.31 12.20 -3.56
CA GLU A 72 -2.85 13.22 -2.63
C GLU A 72 -4.00 14.17 -2.35
N GLN A 73 -4.21 14.50 -1.07
CA GLN A 73 -5.24 15.44 -0.63
C GLN A 73 -4.74 16.29 0.52
N VAL A 74 -4.85 17.62 0.38
CA VAL A 74 -4.53 18.56 1.44
C VAL A 74 -5.80 18.88 2.24
N VAL A 75 -5.76 18.64 3.55
CA VAL A 75 -6.80 19.04 4.50
C VAL A 75 -6.18 19.94 5.56
N GLY A 76 -6.50 21.23 5.49
CA GLY A 76 -5.88 22.26 6.33
C GLY A 76 -4.38 22.36 6.10
N ASN A 77 -3.58 22.12 7.15
CA ASN A 77 -2.11 22.15 7.07
C ASN A 77 -1.49 20.74 6.99
N ILE A 78 -2.30 19.71 6.69
CA ILE A 78 -1.87 18.32 6.55
C ILE A 78 -2.14 17.85 5.11
N LEU A 79 -1.12 17.31 4.46
CA LEU A 79 -1.22 16.59 3.20
C LEU A 79 -1.30 15.10 3.50
N PHE A 80 -2.43 14.51 3.13
CA PHE A 80 -2.67 13.07 3.11
C PHE A 80 -2.33 12.55 1.73
N GLY A 81 -1.80 11.35 1.66
CA GLY A 81 -1.67 10.68 0.39
C GLY A 81 -1.53 9.20 0.56
N GLY A 82 -1.50 8.52 -0.57
CA GLY A 82 -1.43 7.09 -0.59
C GLY A 82 -1.26 6.55 -1.98
N SER A 83 -1.05 5.24 -2.03
CA SER A 83 -0.86 4.50 -3.27
C SER A 83 -1.61 3.19 -3.20
N THR A 84 -2.23 2.81 -4.32
CA THR A 84 -2.84 1.51 -4.51
C THR A 84 -1.86 0.62 -5.26
N TRP A 85 -1.44 -0.43 -4.60
CA TRP A 85 -0.53 -1.46 -5.07
C TRP A 85 -1.34 -2.70 -5.46
N LYS A 86 -1.19 -3.15 -6.70
CA LYS A 86 -1.78 -4.40 -7.18
C LYS A 86 -0.67 -5.38 -7.54
N LEU A 87 -1.02 -6.67 -7.57
CA LEU A 87 -0.10 -7.67 -8.11
C LEU A 87 0.28 -7.26 -9.53
N ARG A 88 1.58 -7.30 -9.85
CA ARG A 88 1.98 -7.16 -11.25
C ARG A 88 1.34 -8.30 -12.04
N PRO A 89 0.77 -8.04 -13.22
CA PRO A 89 0.56 -9.14 -14.15
C PRO A 89 1.94 -9.74 -14.40
N GLU A 90 2.12 -11.03 -14.08
CA GLU A 90 3.24 -11.77 -14.64
C GLU A 90 3.10 -11.62 -16.16
N MET A 91 3.99 -10.84 -16.78
CA MET A 91 4.27 -11.07 -18.19
C MET A 91 4.93 -12.45 -18.19
N ASP A 92 4.12 -13.49 -18.43
CA ASP A 92 4.62 -14.70 -19.06
C ASP A 92 5.44 -14.25 -20.29
N ASP A 93 6.76 -14.47 -20.23
CA ASP A 93 7.72 -14.26 -21.32
C ASP A 93 7.45 -15.25 -22.47
#